data_AF-A0A950A0I7-F1
#
_entry.id   AF-A0A950A0I7-F1
#
_cell.length_a   1.000
_cell.length_b   1.000
_cell.length_c   1.000
_cell.angle_alpha   90.00
_cell.angle_beta   90.00
_cell.angle_gamma   90.00
#
_symmetry.space_group_name_H-M   'P 1'
#
loop_
_entity.id
_entity.type
_entity.pdbx_description
1 polymer ?
#
loop_
_entity_poly.entity_id
_entity_poly.type
_entity_poly.pdbx_seq_one_letter_code
_entity_poly.pdbx_strand_id
1 'polypeptide(L)'
;DSLSRRCAFLEQAVTVAGATNARVVNARAETWPEGLAAFDVITARALAPLPVVAEYAAPLLIVGGTLVVWRGRRNPRDEEAGARAAAQLGLKPIEIRHMQPFSGAEHRYLHLMSKVTETPSGFPRRPGVATKRPLGMQ
;
A
#
# COMPACT_ATOMS: atom_id res chain seq x y z
N ASP A 1 -4.39 -20.54 -12.31
CA ASP A 1 -3.68 -19.35 -11.81
C ASP A 1 -3.86 -19.22 -10.29
N SER A 2 -2.81 -18.90 -9.53
CA SER A 2 -2.86 -18.85 -8.06
C SER A 2 -3.55 -17.60 -7.52
N LEU A 3 -3.49 -16.47 -8.25
CA LEU A 3 -4.16 -15.23 -7.91
C LEU A 3 -5.68 -15.34 -8.06
N SER A 4 -6.15 -15.93 -9.17
CA SER A 4 -7.59 -16.12 -9.40
C SER A 4 -8.24 -16.99 -8.32
N ARG A 5 -7.54 -18.03 -7.83
CA ARG A 5 -8.04 -18.85 -6.72
C ARG A 5 -8.15 -18.06 -5.41
N ARG A 6 -7.21 -17.15 -5.13
CA ARG A 6 -7.27 -16.28 -3.94
C ARG A 6 -8.41 -15.25 -4.05
N CYS A 7 -8.63 -14.68 -5.23
CA CYS A 7 -9.73 -13.74 -5.46
C CYS A 7 -11.09 -14.45 -5.30
N ALA A 8 -11.27 -15.63 -5.89
CA ALA A 8 -12.49 -16.42 -5.72
C ALA A 8 -12.79 -16.75 -4.25
N PHE A 9 -11.75 -17.07 -3.46
CA PHE A 9 -11.91 -17.26 -2.02
C PHE A 9 -12.38 -15.98 -1.31
N LEU A 10 -11.80 -14.82 -1.64
CA LEU A 10 -12.21 -13.55 -1.04
C LEU A 10 -13.65 -13.16 -1.44
N GLU A 11 -14.05 -13.43 -2.68
CA GLU A 11 -15.43 -13.21 -3.16
C GLU A 11 -16.43 -14.07 -2.38
N GLN A 12 -16.07 -15.34 -2.13
CA GLN A 12 -16.86 -16.22 -1.28
C GLN A 12 -16.90 -15.71 0.17
N ALA A 13 -15.77 -15.27 0.72
CA ALA A 13 -15.70 -14.74 2.08
C ALA A 13 -16.56 -13.47 2.25
N VAL A 14 -16.54 -12.57 1.26
CA VAL A 14 -17.41 -11.37 1.21
C VAL A 14 -18.89 -11.78 1.22
N THR A 15 -19.25 -12.75 0.38
CA THR A 15 -20.62 -13.29 0.31
C THR A 15 -21.07 -13.87 1.66
N VAL A 16 -20.26 -14.74 2.26
CA VAL A 16 -20.59 -15.41 3.53
C VAL A 16 -20.65 -14.42 4.69
N ALA A 17 -19.81 -13.38 4.69
CA ALA A 17 -19.83 -12.32 5.69
C ALA A 17 -21.01 -11.34 5.52
N GLY A 18 -21.74 -11.40 4.41
CA GLY A 18 -22.84 -10.47 4.11
C GLY A 18 -22.37 -9.04 3.84
N ALA A 19 -21.12 -8.84 3.44
CA ALA A 19 -20.56 -7.51 3.20
C ALA A 19 -21.02 -6.94 1.85
N THR A 20 -22.02 -6.05 1.89
CA THR A 20 -22.66 -5.50 0.68
C THR A 20 -21.86 -4.41 -0.02
N ASN A 21 -20.88 -3.81 0.66
CA ASN A 21 -20.03 -2.73 0.17
C ASN A 21 -18.58 -3.17 -0.08
N ALA A 22 -18.33 -4.47 -0.22
CA ALA A 22 -17.01 -5.02 -0.49
C ALA A 22 -16.93 -5.54 -1.93
N ARG A 23 -15.85 -5.19 -2.63
CA ARG A 23 -15.55 -5.67 -3.99
C ARG A 23 -14.14 -6.22 -4.04
N VAL A 24 -14.00 -7.43 -4.57
CA VAL A 24 -12.70 -8.03 -4.89
C VAL A 24 -12.36 -7.68 -6.34
N VAL A 25 -11.12 -7.25 -6.56
CA VAL A 25 -10.62 -6.93 -7.89
C VAL A 25 -9.40 -7.80 -8.17
N ASN A 26 -9.49 -8.66 -9.19
CA ASN A 26 -8.37 -9.46 -9.66
C ASN A 26 -7.55 -8.67 -10.69
N ALA A 27 -6.78 -7.70 -10.20
CA ALA A 27 -5.89 -6.88 -11.02
C ALA A 27 -4.56 -6.64 -10.29
N ARG A 28 -3.54 -6.27 -11.05
CA ARG A 28 -2.31 -5.72 -10.48
C ARG A 28 -2.50 -4.23 -10.27
N ALA A 29 -2.03 -3.70 -9.14
CA ALA A 29 -2.08 -2.27 -8.86
C ALA A 29 -1.40 -1.46 -9.98
N GLU A 30 -0.34 -2.01 -10.59
CA GLU A 30 0.38 -1.37 -11.69
C GLU A 30 -0.43 -1.26 -13.00
N THR A 31 -1.55 -1.97 -13.13
CA THR A 31 -2.35 -2.04 -14.37
C THR A 31 -3.85 -1.91 -14.08
N TRP A 32 -4.24 -1.20 -13.02
CA TRP A 32 -5.64 -1.04 -12.63
C TRP A 32 -6.12 0.40 -12.82
N PRO A 33 -6.60 0.77 -14.02
CA PRO A 33 -6.97 2.15 -14.33
C PRO A 33 -8.21 2.63 -13.56
N GLU A 34 -9.16 1.75 -13.24
CA GLU A 34 -10.38 2.10 -12.52
C GLU A 34 -10.13 2.49 -11.05
N GLY A 35 -8.92 2.24 -10.53
CA GLY A 35 -8.53 2.59 -9.18
C GLY A 35 -7.73 3.90 -9.06
N LEU A 36 -7.40 4.56 -10.18
CA LEU A 36 -6.58 5.78 -10.16
C LEU A 36 -7.32 6.92 -9.45
N ALA A 37 -6.64 7.57 -8.50
CA ALA A 37 -7.16 8.68 -7.70
C ALA A 37 -8.61 8.46 -7.21
N ALA A 38 -8.89 7.27 -6.68
CA ALA A 38 -10.25 6.84 -6.33
C ALA A 38 -10.44 6.52 -4.84
N PHE A 39 -9.37 6.53 -4.04
CA PHE A 39 -9.41 6.08 -2.65
C PHE A 39 -8.96 7.15 -1.67
N ASP A 40 -9.76 7.38 -0.62
CA ASP A 40 -9.39 8.19 0.54
C ASP A 40 -8.31 7.51 1.39
N VAL A 41 -8.39 6.17 1.51
CA VAL A 41 -7.50 5.39 2.35
C VAL A 41 -7.09 4.11 1.63
N ILE A 42 -5.79 3.81 1.66
CA ILE A 42 -5.25 2.53 1.21
C ILE A 42 -4.53 1.87 2.38
N THR A 43 -4.79 0.59 2.60
CA THR A 43 -4.09 -0.21 3.61
C THR A 43 -3.31 -1.34 2.97
N ALA A 44 -2.17 -1.68 3.53
CA ALA A 44 -1.38 -2.83 3.09
C ALA A 44 -0.73 -3.53 4.29
N ARG A 45 -0.79 -4.86 4.33
CA ARG A 45 -0.16 -5.68 5.37
C ARG A 45 0.67 -6.79 4.74
N ALA A 46 1.93 -6.89 5.14
CA ALA A 46 2.86 -7.93 4.68
C ALA A 46 2.94 -8.08 3.14
N LEU A 47 2.81 -6.97 2.40
CA LEU A 47 2.73 -6.98 0.94
C LEU A 47 4.10 -6.96 0.24
N ALA A 48 4.92 -5.94 0.53
CA ALA A 48 6.23 -5.68 -0.08
C ALA A 48 6.99 -4.64 0.78
N PRO A 49 8.28 -4.30 0.55
CA PRO A 49 8.99 -3.19 1.22
C PRO A 49 8.29 -1.83 1.08
N LEU A 50 8.56 -0.86 1.98
CA LEU A 50 7.83 0.43 2.02
C LEU A 50 7.86 1.20 0.68
N PRO A 51 9.00 1.29 -0.02
CA PRO A 51 9.05 1.94 -1.34
C PRO A 51 8.09 1.33 -2.36
N VAL A 52 7.97 0.00 -2.35
CA VAL A 52 7.13 -0.74 -3.30
C VAL A 52 5.65 -0.48 -3.00
N VAL A 53 5.28 -0.55 -1.73
CA VAL A 53 3.90 -0.27 -1.29
C VAL A 53 3.52 1.19 -1.59
N ALA A 54 4.43 2.13 -1.35
CA ALA A 54 4.21 3.53 -1.68
C ALA A 54 3.94 3.73 -3.18
N GLU A 55 4.73 3.09 -4.06
CA GLU A 55 4.55 3.20 -5.51
C GLU A 55 3.24 2.60 -6.00
N TYR A 56 2.78 1.50 -5.41
CA TYR A 56 1.48 0.91 -5.74
C TYR A 56 0.31 1.77 -5.26
N ALA A 57 0.42 2.39 -4.08
CA ALA A 57 -0.67 3.14 -3.47
C ALA A 57 -0.80 4.58 -3.98
N ALA A 58 0.32 5.27 -4.23
CA ALA A 58 0.31 6.69 -4.57
C ALA A 58 -0.59 7.08 -5.76
N PRO A 59 -0.61 6.32 -6.88
CA PRO A 59 -1.48 6.62 -8.03
C PRO A 59 -2.97 6.37 -7.75
N LEU A 60 -3.27 5.51 -6.77
CA LEU A 60 -4.63 5.10 -6.43
C LEU A 60 -5.27 6.04 -5.40
N LEU A 61 -4.46 6.72 -4.58
CA LEU A 61 -4.93 7.70 -3.60
C LEU A 61 -5.33 9.03 -4.23
N ILE A 62 -6.42 9.62 -3.74
CA ILE A 62 -6.71 11.05 -3.96
C ILE A 62 -5.70 11.91 -3.20
N VAL A 63 -5.47 13.15 -3.65
CA VAL A 63 -4.77 14.16 -2.83
C VAL A 63 -5.56 14.41 -1.54
N GLY A 64 -4.86 14.40 -0.41
CA GLY A 64 -5.44 14.36 0.94
C GLY A 64 -5.66 12.95 1.49
N GLY A 65 -5.62 11.92 0.66
CA GLY A 65 -5.78 10.52 1.06
C GLY A 65 -4.60 9.99 1.88
N THR A 66 -4.79 8.87 2.56
CA THR A 66 -3.79 8.28 3.47
C THR A 66 -3.46 6.83 3.13
N LEU A 67 -2.16 6.54 3.03
CA LEU A 67 -1.61 5.19 3.03
C LEU A 67 -1.31 4.75 4.46
N VAL A 68 -1.81 3.57 4.85
CA VAL A 68 -1.55 2.93 6.14
C VAL A 68 -0.90 1.57 5.92
N VAL A 69 0.40 1.45 6.21
CA VAL A 69 1.14 0.20 6.01
C VAL A 69 1.38 -0.50 7.35
N TRP A 70 0.85 -1.71 7.50
CA TRP A 70 1.06 -2.53 8.69
C TRP A 70 2.31 -3.40 8.54
N ARG A 71 3.31 -3.11 9.38
CA ARG A 71 4.62 -3.76 9.45
C ARG A 71 4.86 -4.51 10.77
N GLY A 72 5.84 -5.40 10.71
CA GLY A 72 6.44 -6.07 11.87
C GLY A 72 7.42 -5.16 12.60
N ARG A 73 8.58 -5.71 12.99
CA ARG A 73 9.70 -4.94 13.57
C ARG A 73 10.06 -3.75 12.67
N ARG A 74 10.40 -2.63 13.31
CA ARG A 74 10.93 -1.46 12.61
C ARG A 74 12.22 -1.83 11.88
N ASN A 75 12.38 -1.27 10.68
CA ASN A 75 13.56 -1.42 9.86
C ASN A 75 13.94 -0.03 9.35
N PRO A 76 14.89 0.67 10.00
CA PRO A 76 15.26 2.03 9.64
C PRO A 76 15.65 2.20 8.17
N ARG A 77 16.31 1.21 7.57
CA ARG A 77 16.69 1.25 6.15
C ARG A 77 15.46 1.22 5.22
N ASP A 78 14.47 0.39 5.52
CA ASP A 78 13.20 0.34 4.76
C ASP A 78 12.38 1.62 4.98
N GLU A 79 12.39 2.17 6.21
CA GLU A 79 11.72 3.42 6.57
C GLU A 79 12.31 4.62 5.84
N GLU A 80 13.64 4.75 5.80
CA GLU A 80 14.35 5.79 5.06
C GLU A 80 14.13 5.68 3.55
N ALA A 81 14.23 4.48 2.99
CA ALA A 81 13.95 4.25 1.58
C ALA A 81 12.49 4.57 1.26
N GLY A 82 11.56 4.20 2.15
CA GLY A 82 10.14 4.51 2.05
C GLY A 82 9.87 6.01 2.06
N ALA A 83 10.56 6.77 2.90
CA ALA A 83 10.47 8.23 2.93
C ALA A 83 10.99 8.88 1.64
N ARG A 84 12.12 8.39 1.11
CA ARG A 84 12.66 8.85 -0.20
C ARG A 84 11.70 8.54 -1.34
N ALA A 85 11.14 7.34 -1.38
CA ALA A 85 10.14 6.95 -2.37
C ALA A 85 8.87 7.81 -2.24
N ALA A 86 8.39 8.03 -1.02
CA ALA A 86 7.20 8.85 -0.77
C ALA A 86 7.36 10.26 -1.37
N ALA A 87 8.50 10.92 -1.16
CA ALA A 87 8.79 12.24 -1.72
C ALA A 87 8.73 12.27 -3.26
N GLN A 88 9.17 11.20 -3.93
CA GLN A 88 9.11 11.09 -5.40
C GLN A 88 7.69 10.81 -5.92
N LEU A 89 6.81 10.29 -5.06
CA LEU A 89 5.47 9.81 -5.44
C LEU A 89 4.35 10.77 -4.98
N GLY A 90 4.70 11.96 -4.46
CA GLY A 90 3.73 12.92 -3.92
C GLY A 90 3.11 12.46 -2.59
N LEU A 91 3.80 11.59 -1.85
CA LEU A 91 3.43 11.15 -0.50
C LEU A 91 4.35 11.81 0.55
N LYS A 92 3.85 11.99 1.76
CA LYS A 92 4.59 12.49 2.91
C LYS A 92 4.40 11.56 4.11
N PRO A 93 5.47 10.95 4.67
CA PRO A 93 5.37 10.23 5.93
C PRO A 93 4.84 11.13 7.05
N ILE A 94 3.87 10.62 7.81
CA ILE A 94 3.19 11.35 8.89
C ILE A 94 3.56 10.78 10.25
N GLU A 95 3.49 9.46 10.40
CA GLU A 95 3.62 8.80 11.69
C GLU A 95 4.08 7.36 11.54
N ILE A 96 4.85 6.87 12.51
CA ILE A 96 5.05 5.45 12.75
C ILE A 96 4.42 5.11 14.08
N ARG A 97 3.23 4.51 14.05
CA ARG A 97 2.43 4.22 15.26
C ARG A 97 2.70 2.82 15.77
N HIS A 98 3.10 2.69 17.03
CA HIS A 98 3.20 1.38 17.69
C HIS A 98 1.82 0.88 18.09
N MET A 99 1.49 -0.37 17.76
CA MET A 99 0.20 -0.99 18.09
C MET A 99 0.18 -1.53 19.53
N GLN A 100 0.29 -0.65 20.52
CA GLN A 100 0.16 -1.00 21.94
C GLN A 100 -1.15 -0.49 22.53
N PRO A 101 -1.67 -1.11 23.61
CA PRO A 101 -1.11 -2.24 24.38
C PRO A 101 -1.71 -3.60 24.01
N PHE A 102 -1.92 -3.89 22.72
CA PHE A 102 -2.58 -5.14 22.30
C PHE A 102 -1.65 -6.37 22.44
N SER A 103 -2.18 -7.47 22.99
CA SER A 103 -1.43 -8.73 23.11
C SER A 103 -0.96 -9.25 21.74
N GLY A 104 0.32 -9.62 21.61
CA GLY A 104 0.91 -10.10 20.36
C GLY A 104 1.29 -9.00 19.35
N ALA A 105 1.18 -7.72 19.75
CA ALA A 105 1.49 -6.57 18.92
C ALA A 105 2.82 -5.87 19.30
N GLU A 106 3.67 -6.52 20.11
CA GLU A 106 4.94 -5.98 20.62
C GLU A 106 5.85 -5.47 19.50
N HIS A 107 5.76 -6.09 18.33
CA HIS A 107 6.50 -5.71 17.13
C HIS A 107 5.55 -5.46 15.95
N ARG A 108 4.50 -4.68 16.17
CA ARG A 108 3.55 -4.27 15.12
C ARG A 108 3.45 -2.76 15.07
N TYR A 109 3.72 -2.20 13.89
CA TYR A 109 3.73 -0.77 13.66
C TYR A 109 2.89 -0.43 12.42
N LEU A 110 2.23 0.72 12.45
CA LEU A 110 1.57 1.31 11.30
C LEU A 110 2.41 2.48 10.80
N HIS A 111 2.86 2.42 9.55
CA HIS A 111 3.53 3.51 8.86
C HIS A 111 2.49 4.29 8.06
N LEU A 112 2.21 5.52 8.46
CA LEU A 112 1.23 6.40 7.84
C LEU A 112 1.92 7.37 6.89
N MET A 113 1.39 7.51 5.68
CA MET A 113 1.82 8.49 4.69
C MET A 113 0.61 9.19 4.09
N SER A 114 0.63 10.51 4.01
CA SER A 114 -0.44 11.30 3.36
C SER A 114 -0.09 11.61 1.91
N LYS A 115 -1.09 11.64 1.04
CA LYS A 115 -0.98 12.14 -0.33
C LYS A 115 -1.05 13.65 -0.32
N VAL A 116 0.05 14.31 -0.66
CA VAL A 116 0.17 15.78 -0.57
C VAL A 116 0.11 16.46 -1.94
N THR A 117 0.49 15.75 -3.00
CA THR A 117 0.43 16.24 -4.38
C THR A 117 0.13 15.09 -5.32
N GLU A 118 -0.24 15.39 -6.56
CA GLU A 118 -0.41 14.38 -7.62
C GLU A 118 0.83 13.49 -7.77
N THR A 119 0.61 12.22 -8.15
CA THR A 119 1.72 11.31 -8.49
C THR A 119 2.31 11.75 -9.83
N PRO A 120 3.63 11.93 -9.97
CA PRO A 120 4.23 12.22 -11.26
C PRO A 120 3.89 11.16 -12.32
N SER A 121 3.83 11.59 -13.58
CA SER A 121 3.61 10.68 -14.70
C SER A 121 4.72 9.62 -14.79
N GLY A 122 4.35 8.40 -15.21
CA GLY A 122 5.26 7.25 -15.27
C GLY A 122 5.24 6.36 -14.02
N PHE A 123 4.46 6.73 -13.00
CA PHE A 123 4.13 5.85 -11.87
C PHE A 123 2.66 5.42 -11.91
N PRO A 124 2.33 4.18 -11.46
CA PRO A 124 3.28 3.15 -11.04
C PRO A 124 4.08 2.65 -12.25
N ARG A 125 5.33 2.24 -12.03
CA ARG A 125 6.14 1.69 -13.14
C ARG A 125 5.55 0.36 -13.60
N ARG A 126 6.01 -0.10 -14.77
CA ARG A 126 5.58 -1.37 -15.37
C ARG A 126 5.63 -2.52 -14.34
N PRO A 127 4.74 -3.51 -14.45
CA PRO A 127 4.61 -4.55 -13.44
C PRO A 127 5.91 -5.24 -13.05
N GLY A 128 6.14 -5.34 -11.74
CA GLY A 128 7.34 -5.94 -11.16
C GLY A 128 8.60 -5.07 -11.18
N VAL A 129 8.59 -3.89 -11.81
CA VAL A 129 9.73 -2.95 -11.75
C VAL A 129 9.91 -2.41 -10.33
N ALA A 130 8.81 -2.04 -9.65
CA ALA A 130 8.84 -1.58 -8.27
C ALA A 130 9.52 -2.60 -7.34
N THR A 131 9.18 -3.88 -7.48
CA THR A 131 9.79 -4.96 -6.70
C THR A 131 11.27 -5.19 -7.05
N LYS A 132 11.62 -5.20 -8.34
CA LYS A 132 13.00 -5.48 -8.80
C LYS A 132 13.96 -4.32 -8.52
N ARG A 133 13.48 -3.09 -8.59
CA ARG A 133 14.26 -1.85 -8.42
C ARG A 133 13.46 -0.87 -7.58
N PRO A 134 13.31 -1.13 -6.26
CA PRO A 134 12.54 -0.27 -5.39
C PRO A 134 13.15 1.13 -5.33
N LEU A 135 12.31 2.15 -5.30
CA LEU A 135 12.74 3.53 -5.15
C LEU A 135 13.46 3.72 -3.80
N GLY A 136 14.40 4.65 -3.75
CA GLY A 136 15.07 5.02 -2.50
C GLY A 136 15.97 3.94 -1.89
N MET A 137 16.16 2.77 -2.50
CA MET A 137 17.01 1.68 -1.97
C MET A 137 18.48 1.73 -2.42
N GLN A 138 18.96 2.88 -2.89
CA GLN A 138 20.37 3.12 -3.19
C GLN A 138 21.19 3.32 -1.91
#